data_AF-A0A9D7TNW8-F1
#
_entry.id   AF-A0A9D7TNW8-F1
#
_cell.length_a   1.000
_cell.length_b   1.000
_cell.length_c   1.000
_cell.angle_alpha   90.00
_cell.angle_beta   90.00
_cell.angle_gamma   90.00
#
_symmetry.space_group_name_H-M   'P 1'
#
loop_
_entity.id
_entity.type
_entity.pdbx_description
1 polymer ?
#
loop_
_entity_poly.entity_id
_entity_poly.type
_entity_poly.pdbx_seq_one_letter_code
_entity_poly.pdbx_strand_id
1 'polypeptide(L)'
;MDNLSHQIYLQYFGMGEDAWRGKVRFYEENEKKLTTLSFDDKIELDMDYLLCLFEVGRYDRFLSKVDPVLENVIAENIYHFKGENIFFELLFKKAASYFQLKQFEKSKTILKQLIKMDRSKSIYLGLYSICNRKLNNDINLSIKATAMAAFLIALSITLARIFLEPFFDVYIQPFLILRTGLIIYAISCLFILELTFQFKIKKETGMFTISLFNRIYGDKV
;
A
#
# COMPACT_ATOMS: atom_id res chain seq x y z
N MET A 1 -41.26 -21.59 -3.98
CA MET A 1 -40.74 -20.21 -4.05
C MET A 1 -39.23 -20.18 -4.34
N ASP A 2 -38.51 -21.31 -4.21
CA ASP A 2 -37.05 -21.40 -4.45
C ASP A 2 -36.57 -21.18 -5.89
N ASN A 3 -37.41 -21.45 -6.90
CA ASN A 3 -36.97 -21.42 -8.30
C ASN A 3 -36.58 -20.01 -8.79
N LEU A 4 -37.25 -18.96 -8.31
CA LEU A 4 -36.99 -17.59 -8.78
C LEU A 4 -35.71 -17.02 -8.17
N SER A 5 -35.45 -17.31 -6.90
CA SER A 5 -34.25 -16.88 -6.16
C SER A 5 -33.00 -17.52 -6.75
N HIS A 6 -33.07 -18.82 -7.02
CA HIS A 6 -31.96 -19.56 -7.61
C HIS A 6 -31.69 -19.13 -9.06
N GLN A 7 -32.72 -18.75 -9.82
CA GLN A 7 -32.54 -18.22 -11.18
C GLN A 7 -31.75 -16.90 -11.19
N ILE A 8 -31.93 -16.04 -10.18
CA ILE A 8 -31.17 -14.78 -10.04
C ILE A 8 -29.69 -15.07 -9.75
N TYR A 9 -29.41 -16.04 -8.90
CA TYR A 9 -28.04 -16.50 -8.62
C TYR A 9 -27.36 -16.99 -9.91
N LEU A 10 -28.02 -17.89 -10.65
CA LEU A 10 -27.48 -18.42 -11.91
C LEU A 10 -27.29 -17.32 -12.96
N GLN A 11 -28.21 -16.36 -13.04
CA GLN A 11 -28.07 -15.21 -13.94
C GLN A 11 -26.88 -14.32 -13.55
N TYR A 12 -26.64 -14.13 -12.25
CA TYR A 12 -25.52 -13.34 -11.76
C TYR A 12 -24.16 -13.96 -12.14
N PHE A 13 -23.95 -15.24 -11.83
CA PHE A 13 -22.70 -15.92 -12.15
C PHE A 13 -22.57 -16.25 -13.65
N GLY A 14 -23.69 -16.31 -14.39
CA GLY A 14 -23.71 -16.51 -15.84
C GLY A 14 -23.27 -15.31 -16.67
N MET A 15 -23.15 -14.10 -16.10
CA MET A 15 -22.68 -12.90 -16.82
C MET A 15 -21.19 -12.95 -17.21
N GLY A 16 -20.45 -13.98 -16.76
CA GLY A 16 -19.02 -14.14 -16.99
C GLY A 16 -18.19 -13.55 -15.86
N GLU A 17 -16.96 -14.07 -15.68
CA GLU A 17 -16.11 -13.67 -14.57
C GLU A 17 -15.74 -12.19 -14.68
N ASP A 18 -15.24 -11.73 -15.84
CA ASP A 18 -14.73 -10.36 -16.03
C ASP A 18 -15.79 -9.26 -16.21
N ALA A 19 -17.08 -9.58 -16.12
CA ALA A 19 -18.18 -8.64 -16.32
C ALA A 19 -18.43 -7.75 -15.08
N TRP A 20 -17.36 -7.20 -14.48
CA TRP A 20 -17.39 -6.50 -13.18
C TRP A 20 -18.44 -5.41 -13.09
N ARG A 21 -18.51 -4.53 -14.12
CA ARG A 21 -19.51 -3.45 -14.17
C ARG A 21 -20.94 -3.98 -14.32
N GLY A 22 -21.12 -5.04 -15.10
CA GLY A 22 -22.41 -5.68 -15.32
C GLY A 22 -22.94 -6.33 -14.05
N LYS A 23 -22.08 -7.08 -13.36
CA LYS A 23 -22.37 -7.69 -12.06
C LYS A 23 -22.75 -6.68 -10.99
N VAL A 24 -21.97 -5.61 -10.84
CA VAL A 24 -22.30 -4.52 -9.89
C VAL A 24 -23.67 -3.92 -10.21
N ARG A 25 -23.94 -3.63 -11.48
CA ARG A 25 -25.23 -3.07 -11.89
C ARG A 25 -26.39 -4.02 -11.60
N PHE A 26 -26.24 -5.30 -11.95
CA PHE A 26 -27.27 -6.31 -11.73
C PHE A 26 -27.57 -6.51 -10.24
N TYR A 27 -26.53 -6.54 -9.40
CA TYR A 27 -26.68 -6.63 -7.95
C TYR A 27 -27.51 -5.46 -7.42
N GLU A 28 -27.14 -4.24 -7.79
CA GLU A 28 -27.79 -3.02 -7.32
C GLU A 28 -29.25 -2.91 -7.81
N GLU A 29 -29.53 -3.34 -9.05
CA GLU A 29 -30.89 -3.36 -9.61
C GLU A 29 -31.80 -4.42 -8.96
N ASN A 30 -31.23 -5.49 -8.38
CA ASN A 30 -31.98 -6.61 -7.80
C ASN A 30 -31.83 -6.75 -6.27
N GLU A 31 -31.30 -5.75 -5.56
CA GLU A 31 -31.00 -5.82 -4.12
C GLU A 31 -32.19 -6.32 -3.26
N LYS A 32 -33.42 -5.90 -3.58
CA LYS A 32 -34.66 -6.35 -2.89
C LYS A 32 -35.00 -7.82 -3.12
N LYS A 33 -34.61 -8.38 -4.26
CA LYS A 33 -34.79 -9.81 -4.55
C LYS A 33 -33.64 -10.62 -3.96
N LEU A 34 -32.46 -10.01 -3.82
CA LEU A 34 -31.31 -10.65 -3.19
C LEU A 34 -31.56 -10.98 -1.71
N THR A 35 -32.39 -10.20 -1.01
CA THR A 35 -32.78 -10.50 0.37
C THR A 35 -33.62 -11.77 0.53
N THR A 36 -34.18 -12.31 -0.55
CA THR A 36 -34.98 -13.55 -0.50
C THR A 36 -34.18 -14.81 -0.87
N LEU A 37 -32.88 -14.69 -1.15
CA LEU A 37 -32.02 -15.86 -1.36
C LEU A 37 -31.73 -16.60 -0.05
N SER A 38 -31.35 -17.87 -0.18
CA SER A 38 -30.74 -18.62 0.90
C SER A 38 -29.49 -17.88 1.39
N PHE A 39 -29.12 -18.14 2.64
CA PHE A 39 -27.94 -17.52 3.23
C PHE A 39 -26.67 -17.85 2.43
N ASP A 40 -26.50 -19.12 2.03
CA ASP A 40 -25.33 -19.61 1.29
C ASP A 40 -25.18 -18.93 -0.09
N ASP A 41 -26.26 -18.85 -0.87
CA ASP A 41 -26.24 -18.21 -2.19
C ASP A 41 -25.99 -16.69 -2.03
N LYS A 42 -26.55 -16.09 -0.98
CA LYS A 42 -26.42 -14.66 -0.72
C LYS A 42 -25.00 -14.28 -0.32
N ILE A 43 -24.36 -15.03 0.58
CA ILE A 43 -23.01 -14.71 1.03
C ILE A 43 -22.00 -14.83 -0.11
N GLU A 44 -22.16 -15.84 -0.96
CA GLU A 44 -21.31 -16.01 -2.14
C GLU A 44 -21.43 -14.82 -3.10
N LEU A 45 -22.66 -14.39 -3.34
CA LEU A 45 -22.98 -13.27 -4.20
C LEU A 45 -22.47 -11.94 -3.59
N ASP A 46 -22.62 -11.75 -2.28
CA ASP A 46 -22.11 -10.59 -1.54
C ASP A 46 -20.58 -10.51 -1.60
N MET A 47 -19.88 -11.65 -1.46
CA MET A 47 -18.43 -11.72 -1.62
C MET A 47 -17.99 -11.34 -3.04
N ASP A 48 -18.57 -11.95 -4.08
CA ASP A 48 -18.22 -11.63 -5.48
C ASP A 48 -18.54 -10.16 -5.82
N TYR A 49 -19.67 -9.65 -5.33
CA TYR A 49 -20.05 -8.26 -5.51
C TYR A 49 -19.05 -7.28 -4.90
N LEU A 50 -18.53 -7.57 -3.70
CA LEU A 50 -17.47 -6.77 -3.08
C LEU A 50 -16.18 -6.77 -3.92
N LEU A 51 -15.78 -7.94 -4.43
CA LEU A 51 -14.62 -8.02 -5.34
C LEU A 51 -14.86 -7.16 -6.59
N CYS A 52 -16.04 -7.26 -7.21
CA CYS A 52 -16.41 -6.45 -8.36
C CYS A 52 -16.41 -4.93 -8.05
N LEU A 53 -16.94 -4.52 -6.90
CA LEU A 53 -16.94 -3.11 -6.48
C LEU A 53 -15.51 -2.56 -6.38
N PHE A 54 -14.59 -3.37 -5.87
CA PHE A 54 -13.18 -2.99 -5.77
C PHE A 54 -12.55 -2.84 -7.16
N GLU A 55 -12.76 -3.80 -8.08
CA GLU A 55 -12.21 -3.75 -9.44
C GLU A 55 -12.78 -2.58 -10.27
N VAL A 56 -14.05 -2.22 -10.05
CA VAL A 56 -14.67 -1.05 -10.70
C VAL A 56 -14.21 0.27 -10.06
N GLY A 57 -13.50 0.23 -8.94
CA GLY A 57 -12.97 1.42 -8.24
C GLY A 57 -13.99 2.14 -7.37
N ARG A 58 -15.10 1.49 -6.98
CA ARG A 58 -16.16 2.06 -6.14
C ARG A 58 -15.83 1.87 -4.65
N TYR A 59 -14.69 2.41 -4.22
CA TYR A 59 -14.09 2.15 -2.91
C TYR A 59 -14.96 2.58 -1.72
N ASP A 60 -15.69 3.69 -1.82
CA ASP A 60 -16.59 4.12 -0.73
C ASP A 60 -17.72 3.12 -0.47
N ARG A 61 -18.33 2.59 -1.54
CA ARG A 61 -19.37 1.56 -1.42
C ARG A 61 -18.82 0.22 -0.96
N PHE A 62 -17.61 -0.13 -1.40
CA PHE A 62 -16.92 -1.31 -0.88
C PHE A 62 -16.78 -1.21 0.64
N LEU A 63 -16.25 -0.09 1.15
CA LEU A 63 -16.05 0.13 2.58
C LEU A 63 -17.36 0.12 3.38
N SER A 64 -18.48 0.56 2.80
CA SER A 64 -19.76 0.56 3.50
C SER A 64 -20.41 -0.82 3.61
N LYS A 65 -19.98 -1.80 2.80
CA LYS A 65 -20.58 -3.15 2.74
C LYS A 65 -19.63 -4.27 3.15
N VAL A 66 -18.32 -4.03 3.21
CA VAL A 66 -17.33 -5.08 3.52
C VAL A 66 -17.41 -5.61 4.95
N ASP A 67 -17.79 -4.77 5.93
CA ASP A 67 -17.75 -5.15 7.35
C ASP A 67 -18.76 -6.25 7.71
N PRO A 68 -20.06 -6.12 7.35
CA PRO A 68 -21.02 -7.20 7.56
C PRO A 68 -20.63 -8.51 6.85
N VAL A 69 -20.05 -8.43 5.66
CA VAL A 69 -19.64 -9.63 4.91
C VAL A 69 -18.42 -10.30 5.57
N LEU A 70 -17.45 -9.52 6.05
CA LEU A 70 -16.31 -10.05 6.82
C LEU A 70 -16.76 -10.74 8.10
N GLU A 71 -17.74 -10.18 8.82
CA GLU A 71 -18.32 -10.80 10.01
C GLU A 71 -18.93 -12.17 9.67
N ASN A 72 -19.72 -12.25 8.59
CA ASN A 72 -20.30 -13.52 8.16
C ASN A 72 -19.24 -14.53 7.72
N VAL A 73 -18.20 -14.10 6.99
CA VAL A 73 -17.08 -14.97 6.58
C VAL A 73 -16.39 -15.60 7.80
N ILE A 74 -16.19 -14.82 8.87
CA ILE A 74 -15.61 -15.32 10.12
C ILE A 74 -16.58 -16.25 10.85
N ALA A 75 -17.85 -15.86 10.99
CA ALA A 75 -18.85 -16.63 11.72
C ALA A 75 -19.07 -18.02 11.12
N GLU A 76 -19.10 -18.09 9.79
CA GLU A 76 -19.38 -19.31 9.03
C GLU A 76 -18.10 -20.05 8.60
N ASN A 77 -16.92 -19.54 8.96
CA ASN A 77 -15.61 -20.09 8.62
C ASN A 77 -15.38 -20.30 7.10
N ILE A 78 -15.94 -19.42 6.27
CA ILE A 78 -15.83 -19.50 4.81
C ILE A 78 -14.50 -18.85 4.38
N TYR A 79 -13.38 -19.53 4.65
CA TYR A 79 -12.07 -18.96 4.35
C TYR A 79 -11.62 -19.14 2.91
N HIS A 80 -12.24 -20.02 2.13
CA HIS A 80 -11.85 -20.30 0.74
C HIS A 80 -12.93 -19.87 -0.24
N PHE A 81 -12.58 -18.95 -1.14
CA PHE A 81 -13.42 -18.54 -2.27
C PHE A 81 -12.54 -18.40 -3.51
N LYS A 82 -12.95 -19.00 -4.64
CA LYS A 82 -12.18 -19.01 -5.89
C LYS A 82 -10.70 -19.43 -5.75
N GLY A 83 -10.41 -20.34 -4.81
CA GLY A 83 -9.05 -20.84 -4.55
C GLY A 83 -8.16 -19.92 -3.69
N GLU A 84 -8.64 -18.74 -3.30
CA GLU A 84 -7.92 -17.82 -2.43
C GLU A 84 -8.53 -17.73 -1.04
N ASN A 85 -7.74 -17.21 -0.08
CA ASN A 85 -8.26 -16.91 1.24
C ASN A 85 -9.04 -15.59 1.23
N ILE A 86 -10.36 -15.68 1.14
CA ILE A 86 -11.25 -14.54 0.94
C ILE A 86 -11.20 -13.55 2.10
N PHE A 87 -11.00 -14.04 3.32
CA PHE A 87 -10.88 -13.19 4.50
C PHE A 87 -9.66 -12.25 4.38
N PHE A 88 -8.49 -12.80 4.03
CA PHE A 88 -7.29 -11.99 3.81
C PHE A 88 -7.44 -11.06 2.60
N GLU A 89 -8.08 -11.54 1.53
CA GLU A 89 -8.32 -10.73 0.33
C GLU A 89 -9.23 -9.53 0.61
N LEU A 90 -10.38 -9.74 1.27
CA LEU A 90 -11.31 -8.69 1.63
C LEU A 90 -10.68 -7.67 2.58
N LEU A 91 -9.92 -8.12 3.59
CA LEU A 91 -9.19 -7.21 4.47
C LEU A 91 -8.13 -6.40 3.73
N PHE A 92 -7.40 -7.02 2.81
CA PHE A 92 -6.41 -6.31 2.00
C PHE A 92 -7.08 -5.28 1.08
N LYS A 93 -8.14 -5.66 0.38
CA LYS A 93 -8.94 -4.75 -0.46
C LYS A 93 -9.59 -3.63 0.36
N LYS A 94 -9.99 -3.88 1.61
CA LYS A 94 -10.42 -2.85 2.57
C LYS A 94 -9.31 -1.85 2.86
N ALA A 95 -8.09 -2.33 3.15
CA ALA A 95 -6.95 -1.46 3.38
C ALA A 95 -6.55 -0.65 2.14
N ALA A 96 -6.59 -1.28 0.96
CA ALA A 96 -6.34 -0.62 -0.32
C ALA A 96 -7.42 0.41 -0.64
N SER A 97 -8.69 0.15 -0.34
CA SER A 97 -9.79 1.11 -0.51
C SER A 97 -9.56 2.36 0.34
N TYR A 98 -9.17 2.21 1.61
CA TYR A 98 -8.76 3.35 2.44
C TYR A 98 -7.57 4.12 1.87
N PHE A 99 -6.59 3.42 1.28
CA PHE A 99 -5.45 4.07 0.64
C PHE A 99 -5.86 4.93 -0.57
N GLN A 100 -6.75 4.41 -1.43
CA GLN A 100 -7.22 5.12 -2.61
C GLN A 100 -8.04 6.36 -2.24
N LEU A 101 -8.79 6.30 -1.13
CA LEU A 101 -9.51 7.44 -0.55
C LEU A 101 -8.63 8.40 0.26
N LYS A 102 -7.29 8.25 0.19
CA LYS A 102 -6.29 9.05 0.92
C LYS A 102 -6.42 8.97 2.46
N GLN A 103 -7.17 7.99 3.00
CA GLN A 103 -7.29 7.73 4.42
C GLN A 103 -6.14 6.83 4.90
N PHE A 104 -4.91 7.36 4.80
CA PHE A 104 -3.68 6.57 5.00
C PHE A 104 -3.54 5.98 6.40
N GLU A 105 -4.01 6.65 7.45
CA GLU A 105 -3.93 6.15 8.83
C GLU A 105 -4.77 4.88 9.04
N LYS A 106 -5.99 4.86 8.50
CA LYS A 106 -6.86 3.68 8.58
C LYS A 106 -6.28 2.52 7.77
N SER A 107 -5.79 2.81 6.57
CA SER A 107 -5.09 1.82 5.73
C SER A 107 -3.88 1.23 6.46
N LYS A 108 -3.04 2.08 7.06
CA LYS A 108 -1.85 1.66 7.84
C LYS A 108 -2.23 0.71 8.98
N THR A 109 -3.31 1.00 9.69
CA THR A 109 -3.76 0.20 10.83
C THR A 109 -4.15 -1.22 10.42
N ILE A 110 -4.95 -1.36 9.35
CA ILE A 110 -5.37 -2.67 8.84
C ILE A 110 -4.18 -3.44 8.27
N LEU A 111 -3.31 -2.77 7.50
CA LEU A 111 -2.11 -3.41 6.95
C LEU A 111 -1.17 -3.91 8.04
N LYS A 112 -1.04 -3.17 9.15
CA LYS A 112 -0.25 -3.62 10.30
C LYS A 112 -0.81 -4.90 10.93
N GLN A 113 -2.13 -5.03 11.01
CA GLN A 113 -2.79 -6.24 11.49
C GLN A 113 -2.58 -7.39 10.50
N LEU A 114 -2.78 -7.15 9.20
CA LEU A 114 -2.55 -8.14 8.13
C LEU A 114 -1.12 -8.69 8.14
N ILE A 115 -0.11 -7.82 8.22
CA ILE A 115 1.30 -8.24 8.27
C ILE A 115 1.59 -9.11 9.51
N LYS A 116 0.91 -8.85 10.63
CA LYS A 116 1.07 -9.68 11.84
C LYS A 116 0.43 -11.05 11.70
N MET A 117 -0.70 -11.13 10.99
CA MET A 117 -1.43 -12.37 10.77
C MET A 117 -0.78 -13.24 9.69
N ASP A 118 -0.35 -12.64 8.60
CA ASP A 118 0.32 -13.31 7.48
C ASP A 118 1.53 -12.50 7.02
N ARG A 119 2.72 -12.98 7.39
CA ARG A 119 4.01 -12.37 7.01
C ARG A 119 4.48 -12.79 5.62
N SER A 120 3.88 -13.80 5.02
CA SER A 120 4.36 -14.37 3.76
C SER A 120 4.11 -13.45 2.56
N LYS A 121 3.01 -12.70 2.59
CA LYS A 121 2.61 -11.80 1.50
C LYS A 121 3.33 -10.46 1.59
N SER A 122 4.41 -10.35 0.82
CA SER A 122 5.21 -9.12 0.66
C SER A 122 4.42 -7.90 0.20
N ILE A 123 3.29 -8.12 -0.50
CA ILE A 123 2.38 -7.07 -0.99
C ILE A 123 1.86 -6.20 0.18
N TYR A 124 1.56 -6.80 1.33
CA TYR A 124 1.05 -6.07 2.50
C TYR A 124 2.09 -5.09 3.03
N LEU A 125 3.34 -5.55 3.11
CA LEU A 125 4.47 -4.72 3.52
C LEU A 125 4.75 -3.60 2.50
N GLY A 126 4.63 -3.91 1.21
CA GLY A 126 4.75 -2.94 0.12
C GLY A 126 3.76 -1.80 0.28
N LEU A 127 2.46 -2.09 0.35
CA LEU A 127 1.43 -1.05 0.52
C LEU A 127 1.61 -0.29 1.84
N TYR A 128 1.94 -0.98 2.93
CA TYR A 128 2.20 -0.36 4.23
C TYR A 128 3.34 0.66 4.18
N SER A 129 4.43 0.32 3.48
CA SER A 129 5.58 1.22 3.33
C SER A 129 5.21 2.49 2.55
N ILE A 130 4.37 2.37 1.52
CA ILE A 130 3.88 3.49 0.72
C ILE A 130 2.98 4.38 1.58
N CYS A 131 2.05 3.79 2.35
CA CYS A 131 1.22 4.53 3.32
C CYS A 131 2.09 5.34 4.30
N ASN A 132 3.10 4.70 4.89
CA ASN A 132 3.94 5.34 5.90
C ASN A 132 4.83 6.46 5.31
N ARG A 133 5.24 6.33 4.03
CA ARG A 133 5.95 7.39 3.31
C ARG A 133 5.05 8.60 3.03
N LYS A 134 3.79 8.36 2.64
CA LYS A 134 2.83 9.45 2.40
C LYS A 134 2.42 10.18 3.69
N LEU A 135 2.34 9.48 4.82
CA LEU A 135 2.03 10.09 6.12
C LEU A 135 3.17 10.96 6.66
N ASN A 136 4.42 10.52 6.54
CA ASN A 136 5.59 11.26 7.08
C ASN A 136 6.28 12.13 6.01
N ASN A 137 5.52 12.68 5.05
CA ASN A 137 6.12 13.34 3.90
C ASN A 137 6.92 14.60 4.27
N ASP A 138 6.46 15.38 5.26
CA ASP A 138 7.00 16.72 5.53
C ASP A 138 8.45 16.72 6.03
N ILE A 139 8.78 15.84 6.99
CA ILE A 139 10.13 15.69 7.52
C ILE A 139 11.07 15.13 6.44
N ASN A 140 10.58 14.13 5.69
CA ASN A 140 11.35 13.51 4.61
C ASN A 140 11.65 14.52 3.48
N LEU A 141 10.69 15.39 3.17
CA LEU A 141 10.85 16.45 2.18
C LEU A 141 11.90 17.47 2.63
N SER A 142 11.88 17.86 3.90
CA SER A 142 12.82 18.81 4.48
C SER A 142 14.27 18.28 4.43
N ILE A 143 14.48 17.01 4.81
CA ILE A 143 15.81 16.37 4.76
C ILE A 143 16.30 16.21 3.31
N LYS A 144 15.40 15.93 2.36
CA LYS A 144 15.76 15.90 0.94
C LYS A 144 16.14 17.29 0.43
N ALA A 145 15.40 18.32 0.81
CA ALA A 145 15.68 19.70 0.42
C ALA A 145 17.05 20.17 0.94
N THR A 146 17.41 19.85 2.19
CA THR A 146 18.71 20.20 2.76
C THR A 146 19.86 19.48 2.05
N ALA A 147 19.69 18.19 1.72
CA ALA A 147 20.68 17.46 0.93
C ALA A 147 20.84 18.04 -0.49
N MET A 148 19.73 18.42 -1.15
CA MET A 148 19.76 19.07 -2.45
C MET A 148 20.46 20.44 -2.40
N ALA A 149 20.19 21.25 -1.37
CA ALA A 149 20.87 22.53 -1.17
C ALA A 149 22.39 22.35 -0.98
N ALA A 150 22.81 21.37 -0.18
CA ALA A 150 24.23 21.06 0.00
C ALA A 150 24.92 20.64 -1.33
N PHE A 151 24.24 19.82 -2.16
CA PHE A 151 24.74 19.48 -3.49
C PHE A 151 24.85 20.70 -4.41
N LEU A 152 23.86 21.60 -4.40
CA LEU A 152 23.89 22.82 -5.20
C LEU A 152 25.06 23.73 -4.79
N ILE A 153 25.31 23.90 -3.49
CA ILE A 153 26.46 24.69 -3.01
C ILE A 153 27.78 24.03 -3.45
N ALA A 154 27.90 22.71 -3.32
CA ALA A 154 29.09 21.98 -3.78
C ALA A 154 29.31 22.11 -5.29
N LEU A 155 28.23 22.11 -6.09
CA LEU A 155 28.27 22.36 -7.53
C LEU A 155 28.76 23.80 -7.82
N SER A 156 28.20 24.79 -7.15
CA SER A 156 28.60 26.20 -7.30
C SER A 156 30.09 26.41 -6.99
N ILE A 157 30.63 25.77 -5.95
CA ILE A 157 32.07 25.81 -5.64
C ILE A 157 32.89 25.18 -6.78
N THR A 158 32.39 24.09 -7.37
CA THR A 158 33.05 23.43 -8.51
C THR A 158 33.10 24.33 -9.74
N LEU A 159 31.99 25.02 -10.05
CA LEU A 159 31.92 25.97 -11.15
C LEU A 159 32.81 27.19 -10.90
N ALA A 160 32.74 27.77 -9.71
CA ALA A 160 33.57 28.92 -9.33
C ALA A 160 35.07 28.60 -9.49
N ARG A 161 35.48 27.37 -9.16
CA ARG A 161 36.86 26.92 -9.41
C ARG A 161 37.23 27.01 -10.89
N ILE A 162 36.43 26.44 -11.79
CA ILE A 162 36.74 26.42 -13.23
C ILE A 162 36.99 27.84 -13.78
N PHE A 163 36.26 28.84 -13.27
CA PHE A 163 36.44 30.24 -13.68
C PHE A 163 37.56 30.99 -12.95
N LEU A 164 37.86 30.64 -11.70
CA LEU A 164 38.78 31.39 -10.82
C LEU A 164 40.17 30.76 -10.66
N GLU A 165 40.39 29.55 -11.17
CA GLU A 165 41.67 28.81 -11.10
C GLU A 165 42.89 29.63 -11.59
N PRO A 166 42.81 30.51 -12.62
CA PRO A 166 43.97 31.31 -13.04
C PRO A 166 44.43 32.38 -12.03
N PHE A 167 43.62 32.72 -11.02
CA PHE A 167 43.82 33.92 -10.20
C PHE A 167 44.09 33.65 -8.71
N PHE A 168 43.75 32.49 -8.16
CA PHE A 168 43.65 32.29 -6.69
C PHE A 168 44.20 30.97 -6.15
N ASP A 169 45.34 30.51 -6.65
CA ASP A 169 45.92 29.18 -6.33
C ASP A 169 46.09 28.90 -4.81
N VAL A 170 46.44 29.92 -4.03
CA VAL A 170 46.65 29.80 -2.57
C VAL A 170 45.33 29.61 -1.78
N TYR A 171 44.20 30.07 -2.32
CA TYR A 171 42.90 30.03 -1.62
C TYR A 171 42.04 28.83 -1.98
N ILE A 172 42.45 27.98 -2.94
CA ILE A 172 41.63 26.87 -3.44
C ILE A 172 41.45 25.76 -2.40
N GLN A 173 42.47 25.50 -1.57
CA GLN A 173 42.48 24.35 -0.64
C GLN A 173 41.31 24.32 0.36
N PRO A 174 40.99 25.40 1.10
CA PRO A 174 39.82 25.43 1.99
C PRO A 174 38.49 25.14 1.28
N PHE A 175 38.30 25.64 0.05
CA PHE A 175 37.08 25.41 -0.73
C PHE A 175 36.94 23.95 -1.17
N LEU A 176 38.04 23.25 -1.47
CA LEU A 176 38.02 21.83 -1.82
C LEU A 176 37.60 20.97 -0.62
N ILE A 177 38.12 21.28 0.57
CA ILE A 177 37.75 20.60 1.82
C ILE A 177 36.26 20.82 2.10
N LEU A 178 35.79 22.08 2.00
CA LEU A 178 34.38 22.42 2.20
C LEU A 178 33.46 21.69 1.20
N ARG A 179 33.80 21.70 -0.09
CA ARG A 179 33.03 20.99 -1.14
C ARG A 179 32.94 19.50 -0.83
N THR A 180 34.05 18.86 -0.50
CA THR A 180 34.10 17.42 -0.20
C THR A 180 33.28 17.12 1.05
N GLY A 181 33.38 17.97 2.08
CA GLY A 181 32.55 17.89 3.28
C GLY A 181 31.06 18.00 2.98
N LEU A 182 30.64 18.95 2.13
CA LEU A 182 29.24 19.12 1.73
C LEU A 182 28.68 17.90 0.98
N ILE A 183 29.48 17.28 0.10
CA ILE A 183 29.08 16.08 -0.63
C ILE A 183 28.91 14.90 0.34
N ILE A 184 29.87 14.67 1.23
CA ILE A 184 29.80 13.61 2.23
C ILE A 184 28.60 13.82 3.16
N TYR A 185 28.37 15.07 3.58
CA TYR A 185 27.22 15.44 4.41
C TYR A 185 25.90 15.12 3.70
N ALA A 186 25.73 15.55 2.45
CA ALA A 186 24.51 15.31 1.69
C ALA A 186 24.22 13.81 1.51
N ILE A 187 25.24 13.01 1.15
CA ILE A 187 25.13 11.55 1.03
C ILE A 187 24.75 10.92 2.38
N SER A 188 25.41 11.35 3.46
CA SER A 188 25.15 10.83 4.81
C SER A 188 23.73 11.14 5.28
N CYS A 189 23.22 12.35 5.03
CA CYS A 189 21.83 12.72 5.34
C CYS A 189 20.82 11.81 4.63
N LEU A 190 21.02 11.57 3.32
CA LEU A 190 20.13 10.69 2.54
C LEU A 190 20.22 9.23 3.01
N PHE A 191 21.43 8.78 3.37
CA PHE A 191 21.64 7.42 3.88
C PHE A 191 21.00 7.20 5.24
N ILE A 192 21.17 8.14 6.18
CA ILE A 192 20.54 8.10 7.51
C ILE A 192 19.01 8.14 7.38
N LEU A 193 18.47 8.92 6.43
CA LEU A 193 17.04 8.97 6.16
C LEU A 193 16.49 7.59 5.75
N GLU A 194 17.13 6.92 4.79
CA GLU A 194 16.67 5.59 4.36
C GLU A 194 16.86 4.55 5.46
N LEU A 195 17.97 4.58 6.21
CA LEU A 195 18.19 3.70 7.35
C LEU A 195 17.10 3.86 8.42
N THR A 196 16.84 5.09 8.86
CA THR A 196 15.81 5.36 9.87
C THR A 196 14.43 4.91 9.41
N PHE A 197 14.11 5.06 8.13
CA PHE A 197 12.89 4.53 7.53
C PHE A 197 12.83 2.99 7.63
N GLN A 198 13.88 2.30 7.18
CA GLN A 198 13.94 0.83 7.23
C GLN A 198 13.86 0.29 8.66
N PHE A 199 14.56 0.92 9.61
CA PHE A 199 14.49 0.56 11.04
C PHE A 199 13.10 0.81 11.64
N LYS A 200 12.44 1.91 11.29
CA LYS A 200 11.07 2.19 11.74
C LYS A 200 10.10 1.12 11.24
N ILE A 201 10.20 0.75 9.96
CA ILE A 201 9.37 -0.32 9.39
C ILE A 201 9.68 -1.67 10.06
N LYS A 202 10.95 -2.02 10.26
CA LYS A 202 11.33 -3.25 10.98
C LYS A 202 10.76 -3.27 12.40
N LYS A 203 10.84 -2.15 13.13
CA LYS A 203 10.30 -2.04 14.49
C LYS A 203 8.78 -2.22 14.51
N GLU A 204 8.06 -1.69 13.52
CA GLU A 204 6.60 -1.73 13.47
C GLU A 204 6.03 -3.05 12.90
N THR A 205 6.75 -3.71 11.99
CA THR A 205 6.26 -4.89 11.24
C THR A 205 7.08 -6.17 11.44
N GLY A 206 8.27 -6.07 12.03
CA GLY A 206 9.22 -7.18 12.17
C GLY A 206 10.08 -7.45 10.92
N MET A 207 9.78 -6.83 9.78
CA MET A 207 10.44 -7.09 8.49
C MET A 207 10.99 -5.81 7.86
N PHE A 208 12.03 -5.93 7.03
CA PHE A 208 12.50 -4.85 6.17
C PHE A 208 11.73 -4.84 4.85
N THR A 209 11.59 -3.65 4.25
CA THR A 209 10.96 -3.55 2.91
C THR A 209 11.90 -4.00 1.80
N ILE A 210 13.20 -3.87 2.01
CA ILE A 210 14.21 -4.31 1.05
C ILE A 210 14.44 -5.81 1.25
N SER A 211 14.11 -6.60 0.22
CA SER A 211 14.27 -8.06 0.21
C SER A 211 15.70 -8.51 0.51
N LEU A 212 16.69 -7.73 0.10
CA LEU A 212 18.12 -7.94 0.41
C LEU A 212 18.40 -7.90 1.92
N PHE A 213 17.83 -6.94 2.66
CA PHE A 213 17.97 -6.88 4.11
C PHE A 213 17.25 -8.04 4.80
N ASN A 214 16.09 -8.46 4.31
CA ASN A 214 15.42 -9.67 4.82
C ASN A 214 16.20 -10.95 4.53
N ARG A 215 16.98 -10.99 3.44
CA ARG A 215 17.83 -12.15 3.13
C ARG A 215 19.10 -12.20 3.97
N ILE A 216 19.62 -11.05 4.39
CA ILE A 216 20.84 -10.93 5.20
C ILE A 216 20.54 -11.01 6.70
N TYR A 217 19.44 -10.41 7.16
CA TYR A 217 19.03 -10.36 8.57
C TYR A 217 17.81 -11.23 8.87
N GLY A 218 17.34 -12.03 7.91
CA GLY A 218 16.21 -12.93 8.10
C GLY A 218 16.59 -14.07 9.03
N ASP A 219 16.06 -14.00 10.25
CA ASP A 219 15.79 -15.21 11.02
C ASP A 219 15.06 -16.21 10.12
N LYS A 220 15.57 -17.44 10.11
CA LYS A 220 14.97 -18.56 9.41
C LYS A 220 13.57 -18.81 9.99
N VAL A 221 12.58 -18.80 9.07
CA VAL A 221 11.24 -19.43 9.17
C VAL A 221 10.27 -18.73 10.11
#